data_AF-A0A453A6T2-F1
#
_entry.id   AF-A0A453A6T2-F1
#
_cell.length_a   1.000
_cell.length_b   1.000
_cell.length_c   1.000
_cell.angle_alpha   90.00
_cell.angle_beta   90.00
_cell.angle_gamma   90.00
#
_symmetry.space_group_name_H-M   'P 1'
#
loop_
_entity.id
_entity.type
_entity.pdbx_description
1 polymer ?
#
loop_
_entity_poly.entity_id
_entity_poly.type
_entity_poly.pdbx_seq_one_letter_code
_entity_poly.pdbx_strand_id
1 'polypeptide(L)' 'MLVCRVIAGQVRRRDGDGEEGKEEAGPFDSVAGDDAGGAYGVLEELFVANPRAILPCFVVVYRVDVDAQ' A
#
# COMPACT_ATOMS: atom_id res chain seq x y z
N MET A 1 -5.84 7.31 -13.33
CA MET A 1 -5.25 6.40 -12.31
C MET A 1 -3.74 6.35 -12.54
N LEU A 2 -2.91 6.49 -11.50
CA LEU A 2 -1.45 6.41 -11.62
C LEU A 2 -1.00 5.00 -11.22
N VAL A 3 -0.14 4.38 -12.02
CA VAL A 3 0.52 3.13 -11.65
C VAL A 3 1.96 3.46 -11.28
N CYS A 4 2.36 3.07 -10.07
CA CYS A 4 3.69 3.32 -9.52
C CYS A 4 4.38 2.00 -9.17
N ARG A 5 5.71 1.99 -9.26
CA ARG A 5 6.56 1.07 -8.50
C ARG A 5 6.91 1.75 -7.19
N VAL A 6 6.75 1.05 -6.08
CA VAL A 6 7.01 1.61 -4.74
C VAL A 6 8.14 0.82 -4.08
N ILE A 7 9.15 1.52 -3.59
CA ILE A 7 10.21 0.93 -2.77
C ILE A 7 9.71 0.95 -1.32
N ALA A 8 9.04 -0.12 -0.89
CA ALA A 8 8.35 -0.17 0.40
C ALA A 8 9.29 -0.27 1.62
N GLY A 9 10.53 -0.73 1.41
CA GLY A 9 11.51 -0.88 2.49
C GLY A 9 11.01 -1.80 3.61
N GLN A 10 11.32 -1.45 4.86
CA GLN A 10 10.82 -2.19 6.03
C GLN A 10 9.35 -1.81 6.30
N VAL A 11 8.44 -2.76 6.09
CA VAL A 11 6.99 -2.56 6.23
C VAL A 11 6.53 -2.96 7.63
N ARG A 12 5.87 -2.05 8.35
CA ARG A 12 5.16 -2.38 9.59
C ARG A 12 3.77 -2.95 9.26
N ARG A 13 3.51 -4.19 9.68
CA ARG A 13 2.18 -4.83 9.62
C ARG A 13 1.52 -4.76 10.99
N ARG A 14 0.20 -4.51 11.02
CA ARG A 14 -0.53 -4.29 12.28
C ARG A 14 -1.00 -5.58 12.95
N ASP A 15 -1.28 -6.63 12.18
CA ASP A 15 -1.82 -7.88 12.69
C ASP A 15 -0.99 -9.09 12.28
N GLY A 16 -0.61 -9.93 13.25
CA GLY A 16 -0.56 -11.37 13.03
C GLY A 16 0.78 -12.11 13.03
N ASP A 17 1.91 -11.51 13.40
CA ASP A 17 3.08 -12.35 13.75
C ASP A 17 3.93 -11.70 14.84
N GLY A 18 3.91 -12.37 16.00
CA GLY A 18 4.97 -12.39 17.01
C GLY A 18 5.45 -11.06 17.56
N GLU A 19 5.16 -10.83 18.83
CA GLU A 19 5.97 -9.94 19.69
C GLU A 19 7.40 -10.48 19.92
N GLU A 20 8.08 -10.98 18.88
CA GLU A 20 9.44 -11.50 18.91
C GLU A 20 10.29 -10.71 17.91
N GLY A 21 10.71 -9.50 18.29
CA GLY A 21 11.59 -8.67 17.45
C GLY A 21 11.30 -7.16 17.49
N LYS A 22 10.29 -6.74 18.26
CA LYS A 22 9.85 -5.35 18.38
C LYS A 22 10.90 -4.39 18.97
N GLU A 23 11.97 -4.92 19.57
CA GLU A 23 13.07 -4.14 20.15
C GLU A 23 14.32 -4.03 19.23
N GLU A 24 14.42 -4.79 18.14
CA GLU A 24 15.56 -4.73 17.20
C GLU A 24 15.22 -4.14 15.82
N ALA A 25 13.93 -3.98 15.50
CA ALA A 25 13.53 -3.44 14.21
C ALA A 25 13.76 -1.91 14.19
N GLY A 26 14.78 -1.48 13.46
CA GLY A 26 15.06 -0.08 13.16
C GLY A 26 13.89 0.66 12.49
N PRO A 27 14.07 1.93 12.10
CA PRO A 27 12.99 2.74 11.54
C PRO A 27 12.32 2.05 10.34
N PHE A 28 10.98 2.09 10.32
CA PHE A 28 10.17 1.56 9.23
C PHE A 28 10.02 2.60 8.10
N ASP A 29 10.02 2.14 6.86
CA ASP A 29 9.85 2.99 5.67
C ASP A 29 8.38 3.10 5.23
N SER A 30 7.56 2.11 5.59
CA SER A 30 6.14 2.06 5.24
C SER A 30 5.28 1.27 6.23
N VAL A 31 3.95 1.46 6.15
CA VAL A 31 2.95 0.83 7.04
C VAL A 31 1.80 0.27 6.19
N ALA A 32 1.40 -0.98 6.45
CA ALA A 32 0.22 -1.58 5.83
C ALA A 32 -1.08 -1.10 6.53
N GLY A 33 -2.13 -0.83 5.77
CA GLY A 33 -3.46 -0.42 6.27
C GLY A 33 -4.30 -1.59 6.82
N ASP A 34 -5.46 -1.26 7.41
CA ASP A 34 -6.29 -2.16 8.24
C ASP A 34 -7.28 -3.05 7.45
N ASP A 35 -7.56 -2.77 6.17
CA ASP A 35 -8.75 -3.30 5.52
C ASP A 35 -8.55 -4.66 4.83
N ALA A 36 -8.58 -5.72 5.65
CA ALA A 36 -8.68 -7.12 5.23
C ALA A 36 -10.15 -7.64 5.13
N GLY A 37 -11.14 -6.80 4.81
CA GLY A 37 -12.54 -7.26 4.81
C GLY A 37 -13.55 -6.41 4.06
N GLY A 38 -13.90 -6.82 2.84
CA GLY A 38 -15.05 -6.31 2.08
C GLY A 38 -15.21 -7.08 0.78
N ALA A 39 -16.44 -7.30 0.32
CA ALA A 39 -16.86 -8.28 -0.70
C ALA A 39 -16.26 -8.15 -2.13
N TYR A 40 -15.24 -7.29 -2.31
CA TYR A 40 -14.43 -7.16 -3.50
C TYR A 40 -12.96 -7.25 -3.06
N GLY A 41 -12.40 -8.46 -3.13
CA GLY A 41 -11.13 -8.79 -2.51
C GLY A 41 -9.95 -7.92 -2.97
N VAL A 42 -9.09 -7.61 -1.99
CA VAL A 42 -7.77 -6.95 -2.07
C VAL A 42 -7.81 -5.44 -2.27
N LEU A 43 -7.83 -4.70 -1.16
CA LEU A 43 -7.26 -3.35 -1.09
C LEU A 43 -6.24 -3.30 0.06
N GLU A 44 -5.06 -3.86 -0.19
CA GLU A 44 -3.90 -3.64 0.69
C GLU A 44 -3.46 -2.18 0.54
N GLU A 45 -3.91 -1.33 1.46
CA GLU A 45 -3.42 0.04 1.56
C GLU A 45 -1.97 0.04 2.08
N LEU A 46 -1.12 0.89 1.50
CA LEU A 46 0.27 1.06 1.93
C LEU A 46 0.57 2.55 2.12
N PHE A 47 0.96 2.92 3.34
CA PHE A 47 1.42 4.26 3.67
C PHE A 47 2.95 4.33 3.57
N VAL A 48 3.48 5.25 2.76
CA VAL A 48 4.92 5.43 2.53
C VAL A 48 5.33 6.84 2.95
N ALA A 49 6.26 6.96 3.90
CA ALA A 49 6.65 8.26 4.45
C ALA A 49 7.55 9.08 3.50
N ASN A 50 8.31 8.41 2.62
CA ASN A 50 9.24 9.05 1.71
C ASN A 50 8.67 9.13 0.28
N PRO A 51 8.36 10.33 -0.25
CA PRO A 51 7.80 10.47 -1.61
C PRO A 51 8.80 10.06 -2.70
N ARG A 52 10.11 10.08 -2.43
CA ARG A 52 11.14 9.63 -3.40
C ARG A 52 11.13 8.12 -3.62
N ALA A 53 10.48 7.36 -2.74
CA ALA A 53 10.32 5.91 -2.89
C ALA A 53 9.21 5.55 -3.90
N ILE A 54 8.43 6.52 -4.36
CA ILE A 54 7.36 6.35 -5.34
C ILE A 54 7.92 6.66 -6.73
N LEU A 55 7.99 5.64 -7.59
CA LEU A 55 8.47 5.74 -8.97
C LEU A 55 7.27 5.65 -9.93
N PRO A 56 6.81 6.78 -10.50
CA PRO A 56 5.74 6.77 -11.50
C PRO A 56 6.12 5.87 -12.68
N CYS A 57 5.23 4.96 -13.06
CA CYS A 57 5.44 4.08 -14.22
C CYS A 57 4.66 4.58 -15.43
N PHE A 58 3.34 4.76 -15.26
CA PHE A 58 2.48 5.31 -16.31
C PHE A 58 1.17 5.86 -15.73
N VAL A 59 0.52 6.70 -16.52
CA VAL A 59 -0.80 7.26 -16.22
C VAL A 59 -1.83 6.55 -17.09
N VAL A 60 -2.87 6.01 -16.45
CA VAL A 60 -4.04 5.45 -17.14
C VAL A 60 -5.10 6.55 -17.25
N VAL A 61 -5.47 6.86 -18.50
CA VAL A 61 -6.56 7.78 -18.85
C VAL A 61 -7.70 6.94 -19.43
N TYR A 62 -8.88 7.02 -18.80
CA TYR A 62 -10.08 6.32 -19.26
C TYR A 62 -11.30 7.21 -19.05
N ARG A 63 -12.39 6.91 -19.75
CA ARG A 63 -13.70 7.50 -19.55
C ARG A 63 -14.55 6.49 -18.78
N VAL A 64 -15.29 6.99 -17.80
CA VAL A 64 -16.37 6.22 -17.18
C VAL A 64 -17.64 6.67 -17.86
N ASP A 65 -18.23 5.80 -18.67
CA ASP A 65 -19.55 6.04 -19.22
C ASP A 65 -20.57 5.61 -18.17
N VAL A 66 -21.38 6.58 -17.70
CA VAL A 66 -22.38 6.36 -16.64
C VAL A 66 -23.69 5.79 -17.22
N ASP A 67 -23.82 5.72 -18.55
CA ASP A 67 -25.05 5.37 -19.27
C ASP A 67 -25.10 3.92 -19.81
N ALA A 68 -24.22 3.04 -19.34
CA ALA A 68 -24.22 1.62 -19.70
C ALA A 68 -24.77 0.74 -18.56
N GLN A 69 -25.98 1.04 -18.07
CA GLN A 69 -26.77 0.13 -17.24
C GLN A 69 -28.27 0.30 -17.47
#